data_AF-A0A3C1VF41-F1
#
_entry.id   AF-A0A3C1VF41-F1
#
_cell.length_a   1.000
_cell.length_b   1.000
_cell.length_c   1.000
_cell.angle_alpha   90.00
_cell.angle_beta   90.00
_cell.angle_gamma   90.00
#
_symmetry.space_group_name_H-M   'P 1'
#
loop_
_entity.id
_entity.type
_entity.pdbx_description
1 polymer ?
#
loop_
_entity_poly.entity_id
_entity_poly.type
_entity_poly.pdbx_seq_one_letter_code
_entity_poly.pdbx_strand_id
1 'polypeptide(L)'
;MLEFAKLPDEDYTYQLVAKIAPELGSQIPEVAQALKEQRHAQRWAEKWKSGSYTLDDLRGALKEPDQALIAAKHLAEIGAAAKIAVPDMIQAVCGKWEEARDEILADIHKIDPQAAVTKIDLNKERIDVALQCAHSVLEKMPASPQNKILTDSCFQMSFTAGWVLPEELATLTNSLAVQTPDAYHAYVEGLKPPICAKPVQKTSEVWGAH
;
A
#
# COMPACT_ATOMS: atom_id res chain seq x y z
N MET A 1 -24.97 -12.56 -3.45
CA MET A 1 -24.85 -11.92 -2.12
C MET A 1 -23.44 -11.36 -2.05
N LEU A 2 -23.29 -10.04 -2.13
CA LEU A 2 -22.00 -9.37 -1.94
C LEU A 2 -21.79 -9.22 -0.43
N GLU A 3 -20.81 -9.93 0.10
CA GLU A 3 -20.42 -9.91 1.51
C GLU A 3 -19.51 -8.67 1.70
N PHE A 4 -20.11 -7.52 1.99
CA PHE A 4 -19.36 -6.34 2.40
C PHE A 4 -18.75 -6.61 3.77
N ALA A 5 -17.42 -6.65 3.81
CA ALA A 5 -16.56 -6.67 4.99
C ALA A 5 -16.95 -7.69 6.07
N LYS A 6 -16.18 -8.78 6.16
CA LYS A 6 -15.98 -9.48 7.42
C LYS A 6 -15.42 -8.45 8.41
N LEU A 7 -16.29 -7.90 9.27
CA LEU A 7 -15.90 -6.96 10.30
C LEU A 7 -14.84 -7.63 11.19
N PRO A 8 -13.63 -7.05 11.34
CA PRO A 8 -12.65 -7.57 12.28
C PRO A 8 -13.23 -7.49 13.71
N ASP A 9 -12.92 -8.46 14.57
CA ASP A 9 -13.44 -8.62 15.95
C ASP A 9 -13.34 -7.35 16.83
N GLU A 10 -12.42 -6.43 16.49
CA GLU A 10 -12.22 -5.16 17.18
C GLU A 10 -13.42 -4.19 17.02
N ASP A 11 -14.09 -4.19 15.86
CA ASP A 11 -15.26 -3.34 15.60
C ASP A 11 -16.48 -3.71 16.46
N TYR A 12 -16.62 -5.00 16.79
CA TYR A 12 -17.66 -5.48 17.69
C TYR A 12 -17.43 -4.99 19.12
N THR A 13 -16.16 -4.92 19.54
CA THR A 13 -15.76 -4.48 20.88
C THR A 13 -16.09 -3.00 21.08
N TYR A 14 -15.81 -2.15 20.09
CA TYR A 14 -16.16 -0.73 20.14
C TYR A 14 -17.67 -0.46 20.14
N GLN A 15 -18.44 -1.26 19.38
CA GLN A 15 -19.90 -1.21 19.44
C GLN A 15 -20.45 -1.62 20.81
N LEU A 16 -19.85 -2.63 21.45
CA LEU A 16 -20.26 -3.07 22.77
C LEU A 16 -20.01 -1.96 23.81
N VAL A 17 -18.82 -1.35 23.78
CA VAL A 17 -18.46 -0.25 24.69
C VAL A 17 -19.42 0.93 24.53
N ALA A 18 -19.72 1.34 23.29
CA ALA A 18 -20.65 2.43 23.02
C ALA A 18 -22.09 2.13 23.45
N LYS A 19 -22.53 0.86 23.39
CA LYS A 19 -23.85 0.44 23.85
C LYS A 19 -23.96 0.34 25.37
N ILE A 20 -22.89 -0.08 26.03
CA ILE A 20 -22.85 -0.27 27.50
C ILE A 20 -22.65 1.07 28.22
N ALA A 21 -21.83 1.97 27.68
CA ALA A 21 -21.52 3.27 28.26
C ALA A 21 -21.42 4.35 27.16
N PRO A 22 -22.56 4.93 26.73
CA PRO A 22 -22.61 5.87 25.61
C PRO A 22 -21.77 7.14 25.85
N GLU A 23 -21.67 7.60 27.10
CA GLU A 23 -20.77 8.67 27.53
C GLU A 23 -19.28 8.37 27.28
N LEU A 24 -18.84 7.12 27.39
CA LEU A 24 -17.43 6.74 27.17
C LEU A 24 -17.08 6.65 25.68
N GLY A 25 -18.04 6.29 24.82
CA GLY A 25 -17.83 6.15 23.39
C GLY A 25 -17.41 7.45 22.68
N SER A 26 -17.69 8.62 23.29
CA SER A 26 -17.30 9.94 22.79
C SER A 26 -15.99 10.46 23.43
N GLN A 27 -15.57 9.86 24.54
CA GLN A 27 -14.42 10.31 25.34
C GLN A 27 -13.14 9.53 25.01
N ILE A 28 -13.27 8.33 24.43
CA ILE A 28 -12.15 7.52 23.96
C ILE A 28 -11.96 7.79 22.45
N PRO A 29 -10.87 8.45 22.02
CA PRO A 29 -10.66 8.82 20.62
C PRO A 29 -10.75 7.64 19.65
N GLU A 30 -10.24 6.47 20.04
CA GLU A 30 -10.25 5.25 19.26
C GLU A 30 -11.67 4.73 19.01
N VAL A 31 -12.52 4.73 20.05
CA VAL A 31 -13.94 4.33 19.94
C VAL A 31 -14.69 5.33 19.07
N ALA A 32 -14.47 6.63 19.28
CA ALA A 32 -15.13 7.67 18.51
C ALA A 32 -14.78 7.61 17.01
N GLN A 33 -13.52 7.32 16.70
CA GLN A 33 -13.03 7.15 15.33
C GLN A 33 -13.63 5.90 14.68
N ALA A 34 -13.59 4.74 15.35
CA ALA A 34 -14.19 3.51 14.84
C ALA A 34 -15.70 3.67 14.55
N LEU A 35 -16.45 4.33 15.45
CA LEU A 35 -17.88 4.61 15.23
C LEU A 35 -18.14 5.59 14.07
N LYS A 36 -17.20 6.50 13.79
CA LYS A 36 -17.31 7.44 12.66
C LYS A 36 -17.07 6.72 11.34
N GLU A 37 -16.04 5.88 11.27
CA GLU A 37 -15.71 5.03 10.12
C GLU A 37 -16.86 4.06 9.82
N GLN A 38 -17.39 3.41 10.84
CA GLN A 38 -18.55 2.52 10.69
C GLN A 38 -19.77 3.25 10.12
N ARG A 39 -20.12 4.44 10.64
CA ARG A 39 -21.23 5.23 10.10
C ARG A 39 -20.98 5.70 8.67
N HIS A 40 -19.72 5.88 8.28
CA HIS A 40 -19.36 6.17 6.90
C HIS A 40 -19.59 4.94 6.01
N ALA A 41 -19.09 3.77 6.41
CA ALA A 41 -19.28 2.50 5.72
C ALA A 41 -20.76 2.10 5.58
N GLN A 42 -21.56 2.30 6.63
CA GLN A 42 -23.01 2.04 6.59
C GLN A 42 -23.73 2.95 5.58
N ARG A 43 -23.46 4.26 5.61
CA ARG A 43 -24.04 5.20 4.64
C ARG A 43 -23.64 4.87 3.21
N TRP A 44 -22.39 4.46 3.01
CA TRP A 44 -21.93 3.97 1.71
C TRP A 44 -22.69 2.72 1.28
N ALA A 45 -22.80 1.71 2.14
CA ALA A 45 -23.52 0.48 1.83
C ALA A 45 -25.01 0.71 1.50
N GLU A 46 -25.66 1.65 2.19
CA GLU A 46 -27.04 2.06 1.89
C GLU A 46 -27.14 2.70 0.49
N LYS A 47 -26.28 3.69 0.19
CA LYS A 47 -26.23 4.31 -1.15
C LYS A 47 -25.92 3.31 -2.25
N TRP A 48 -25.02 2.37 -1.97
CA TRP A 48 -24.66 1.30 -2.87
C TRP A 48 -25.86 0.43 -3.20
N LYS A 49 -26.57 -0.04 -2.14
CA LYS A 49 -27.73 -0.91 -2.27
C LYS A 49 -28.92 -0.21 -2.95
N SER A 50 -29.11 1.08 -2.71
CA SER A 50 -30.17 1.86 -3.36
C SER A 50 -29.81 2.28 -4.79
N GLY A 51 -28.54 2.23 -5.17
CA GLY A 51 -28.04 2.80 -6.43
C GLY A 51 -28.04 4.33 -6.46
N SER A 52 -28.20 4.99 -5.30
CA SER A 52 -28.29 6.45 -5.21
C SER A 52 -26.94 7.14 -4.96
N TYR A 53 -25.83 6.48 -5.28
CA TYR A 53 -24.49 7.05 -5.15
C TYR A 53 -24.21 8.04 -6.28
N THR A 54 -23.47 9.09 -5.94
CA THR A 54 -23.00 10.11 -6.88
C THR A 54 -21.57 9.82 -7.34
N LEU A 55 -21.09 10.58 -8.33
CA LEU A 55 -19.69 10.54 -8.73
C LEU A 55 -18.75 10.89 -7.57
N ASP A 56 -19.12 11.86 -6.74
CA ASP A 56 -18.32 12.24 -5.57
C ASP A 56 -18.34 11.16 -4.49
N ASP A 57 -19.44 10.42 -4.35
CA ASP A 57 -19.48 9.26 -3.45
C ASP A 57 -18.51 8.16 -3.92
N LEU A 58 -18.45 7.88 -5.23
CA LEU A 58 -17.49 6.93 -5.80
C LEU A 58 -16.04 7.39 -5.60
N ARG A 59 -15.77 8.70 -5.79
CA ARG A 59 -14.44 9.28 -5.52
C ARG A 59 -14.06 9.23 -4.04
N GLY A 60 -15.03 9.33 -3.13
CA GLY A 60 -14.84 9.08 -1.71
C GLY A 60 -14.47 7.62 -1.43
N ALA A 61 -15.23 6.69 -2.01
CA ALA A 61 -15.02 5.24 -1.86
C ALA A 61 -13.66 4.75 -2.41
N LEU A 62 -13.07 5.44 -3.39
CA LEU A 62 -11.70 5.16 -3.86
C LEU A 62 -10.62 5.27 -2.78
N LYS A 63 -10.87 6.05 -1.73
CA LYS A 63 -9.92 6.27 -0.62
C LYS A 63 -10.02 5.18 0.46
N GLU A 64 -11.11 4.42 0.45
CA GLU A 64 -11.37 3.38 1.44
C GLU A 64 -10.84 2.03 0.92
N PRO A 65 -9.94 1.35 1.65
CA PRO A 65 -9.26 0.18 1.12
C PRO A 65 -10.19 -0.92 0.59
N ASP A 66 -11.29 -1.19 1.29
CA ASP A 66 -12.21 -2.27 0.94
C ASP A 66 -13.23 -1.86 -0.14
N GLN A 67 -13.34 -0.58 -0.45
CA GLN A 67 -14.32 -0.05 -1.41
C GLN A 67 -13.68 0.35 -2.74
N ALA A 68 -12.38 0.63 -2.73
CA ALA A 68 -11.66 1.20 -3.86
C ALA A 68 -11.82 0.41 -5.17
N LEU A 69 -11.64 -0.91 -5.15
CA LEU A 69 -11.75 -1.74 -6.34
C LEU A 69 -13.16 -1.72 -6.93
N ILE A 70 -14.17 -1.77 -6.06
CA ILE A 70 -15.57 -1.76 -6.45
C ILE A 70 -15.96 -0.38 -7.02
N ALA A 71 -15.49 0.70 -6.38
CA ALA A 71 -15.71 2.06 -6.87
C ALA A 71 -15.06 2.29 -8.24
N ALA A 72 -13.82 1.80 -8.43
CA ALA A 72 -13.11 1.89 -9.70
C ALA A 72 -13.87 1.20 -10.85
N LYS A 73 -14.40 -0.01 -10.60
CA LYS A 73 -15.22 -0.75 -11.58
C LYS A 73 -16.45 0.04 -12.01
N HIS A 74 -17.17 0.63 -11.06
CA HIS A 74 -18.36 1.42 -11.38
C HIS A 74 -18.03 2.74 -12.10
N LEU A 75 -16.92 3.39 -11.76
CA LEU A 75 -16.44 4.55 -12.51
C LEU A 75 -16.13 4.18 -13.97
N ALA A 76 -15.57 2.97 -14.18
CA ALA A 76 -15.31 2.46 -15.53
C ALA A 76 -16.61 2.17 -16.31
N GLU A 77 -17.65 1.67 -15.65
CA GLU A 77 -18.97 1.47 -16.24
C GLU A 77 -19.65 2.81 -16.62
N ILE A 78 -19.43 3.88 -15.85
CA ILE A 78 -19.85 5.24 -16.23
C ILE A 78 -19.09 5.73 -17.48
N GLY A 79 -17.86 5.27 -17.67
CA GLY A 79 -17.03 5.57 -18.85
C GLY A 79 -16.49 6.99 -18.86
N ALA A 80 -16.36 7.60 -20.04
CA ALA A 80 -15.67 8.89 -20.22
C ALA A 80 -16.23 10.06 -19.37
N ALA A 81 -17.49 10.00 -18.93
CA ALA A 81 -18.06 10.99 -18.02
C ALA A 81 -17.39 10.99 -16.62
N ALA A 82 -16.77 9.87 -16.23
CA ALA A 82 -16.04 9.73 -14.97
C ALA A 82 -14.56 10.17 -15.08
N LYS A 83 -14.12 10.76 -16.19
CA LYS A 83 -12.71 11.14 -16.42
C LYS A 83 -12.10 12.02 -15.33
N ILE A 84 -12.91 12.83 -14.65
CA ILE A 84 -12.46 13.64 -13.50
C ILE A 84 -12.00 12.80 -12.29
N ALA A 85 -12.40 11.53 -12.20
CA ALA A 85 -12.01 10.62 -11.13
C ALA A 85 -10.70 9.86 -11.40
N VAL A 86 -10.14 9.94 -12.62
CA VAL A 86 -8.90 9.22 -12.99
C VAL A 86 -7.74 9.49 -12.02
N PRO A 87 -7.45 10.74 -11.58
CA PRO A 87 -6.40 10.98 -10.59
C PRO A 87 -6.66 10.26 -9.26
N ASP A 88 -7.91 10.23 -8.79
CA ASP A 88 -8.27 9.53 -7.54
C ASP A 88 -8.12 8.00 -7.72
N MET A 89 -8.43 7.47 -8.90
CA MET A 89 -8.24 6.03 -9.19
C MET A 89 -6.76 5.67 -9.26
N ILE A 90 -5.91 6.55 -9.79
CA ILE A 90 -4.45 6.34 -9.78
C ILE A 90 -3.96 6.26 -8.33
N GLN A 91 -4.38 7.19 -7.46
CA GLN A 91 -4.03 7.12 -6.04
C GLN A 91 -4.58 5.87 -5.33
N ALA A 92 -5.72 5.35 -5.77
CA ALA A 92 -6.36 4.18 -5.16
C ALA A 92 -5.60 2.86 -5.39
N VAL A 93 -4.64 2.83 -6.32
CA VAL A 93 -3.78 1.64 -6.51
C VAL A 93 -2.74 1.50 -5.39
N CYS A 94 -2.46 2.57 -4.65
CA CYS A 94 -1.50 2.56 -3.54
C CYS A 94 -1.89 1.52 -2.48
N GLY A 95 -0.90 0.73 -2.03
CA GLY A 95 -1.10 -0.26 -0.97
C GLY A 95 -1.99 -1.44 -1.35
N LYS A 96 -2.33 -1.63 -2.63
CA LYS A 96 -3.05 -2.81 -3.13
C LYS A 96 -2.08 -3.90 -3.58
N TRP A 97 -2.55 -5.13 -3.55
CA TRP A 97 -1.91 -6.27 -4.21
C TRP A 97 -1.90 -6.08 -5.72
N GLU A 98 -0.87 -6.59 -6.39
CA GLU A 98 -0.64 -6.41 -7.83
C GLU A 98 -1.89 -6.66 -8.70
N GLU A 99 -2.64 -7.74 -8.47
CA GLU A 99 -3.87 -8.04 -9.22
C GLU A 99 -4.90 -6.91 -9.12
N ALA A 100 -5.17 -6.42 -7.91
CA ALA A 100 -6.10 -5.32 -7.70
C ALA A 100 -5.58 -4.00 -8.31
N ARG A 101 -4.26 -3.77 -8.32
CA ARG A 101 -3.67 -2.60 -8.98
C ARG A 101 -3.91 -2.66 -10.49
N ASP A 102 -3.65 -3.81 -11.11
CA ASP A 102 -3.83 -4.00 -12.55
C ASP A 102 -5.31 -3.93 -12.97
N GLU A 103 -6.23 -4.42 -12.14
CA GLU A 103 -7.67 -4.25 -12.35
C GLU A 103 -8.07 -2.76 -12.37
N ILE A 104 -7.65 -1.98 -11.36
CA ILE A 104 -7.95 -0.55 -11.30
C ILE A 104 -7.35 0.19 -12.51
N LEU A 105 -6.16 -0.20 -12.97
CA LEU A 105 -5.56 0.39 -14.18
C LEU A 105 -6.31 0.03 -15.45
N ALA A 106 -6.78 -1.20 -15.59
CA ALA A 106 -7.63 -1.59 -16.71
C ALA A 106 -8.92 -0.74 -16.72
N ASP A 107 -9.48 -0.47 -15.55
CA ASP A 107 -10.65 0.38 -15.37
C ASP A 107 -10.37 1.86 -15.69
N ILE A 108 -9.19 2.38 -15.31
CA ILE A 108 -8.73 3.72 -15.73
C ILE A 108 -8.69 3.82 -17.26
N HIS A 109 -8.14 2.82 -17.96
CA HIS A 109 -8.05 2.83 -19.42
C HIS A 109 -9.41 2.71 -20.13
N LYS A 110 -10.43 2.13 -19.48
CA LYS A 110 -11.80 2.17 -20.00
C LYS A 110 -12.41 3.57 -19.95
N ILE A 111 -12.04 4.38 -18.96
CA ILE A 111 -12.49 5.77 -18.80
C ILE A 111 -11.70 6.70 -19.74
N ASP A 112 -10.38 6.58 -19.72
CA ASP A 112 -9.46 7.37 -20.52
C ASP A 112 -8.32 6.49 -21.07
N PRO A 113 -8.42 6.02 -22.32
CA PRO A 113 -7.38 5.20 -22.96
C PRO A 113 -6.02 5.90 -23.09
N GLN A 114 -5.96 7.22 -22.90
CA GLN A 114 -4.73 8.02 -22.96
C GLN A 114 -4.18 8.36 -21.57
N ALA A 115 -4.80 7.86 -20.49
CA ALA A 115 -4.30 8.07 -19.14
C ALA A 115 -2.89 7.48 -19.01
N ALA A 116 -1.91 8.35 -18.76
CA ALA A 116 -0.54 7.93 -18.53
C ALA A 116 -0.37 7.52 -17.07
N VAL A 117 -0.11 6.23 -16.83
CA VAL A 117 0.27 5.74 -15.51
C VAL A 117 1.69 5.21 -15.56
N THR A 118 2.60 5.96 -14.94
CA THR A 118 4.01 5.56 -14.84
C THR A 118 4.14 4.46 -13.80
N LYS A 119 4.67 3.32 -14.21
CA LYS A 119 5.00 2.18 -13.34
C LYS A 119 6.51 2.07 -13.16
N ILE A 120 6.95 1.82 -11.94
CA ILE A 120 8.32 1.40 -11.63
C ILE A 120 8.29 -0.09 -11.34
N ASP A 121 8.95 -0.88 -12.18
CA ASP A 121 9.14 -2.32 -11.98
C ASP A 121 10.18 -2.53 -10.88
N LEU A 122 9.77 -3.20 -9.80
CA LEU A 122 10.64 -3.36 -8.63
C LEU A 122 11.82 -4.30 -8.89
N ASN A 123 11.62 -5.33 -9.71
CA ASN A 123 12.62 -6.35 -9.98
C ASN A 123 13.66 -5.85 -10.98
N LYS A 124 13.20 -5.17 -12.04
CA LYS A 124 14.07 -4.66 -13.09
C LYS A 124 15.10 -3.65 -12.58
N GLU A 125 14.68 -2.83 -11.62
CA GLU A 125 15.49 -1.77 -11.04
C GLU A 125 16.21 -2.20 -9.74
N ARG A 126 16.11 -3.49 -9.36
CA ARG A 126 16.62 -4.04 -8.08
C ARG A 126 16.09 -3.31 -6.84
N ILE A 127 14.94 -2.66 -6.97
CA ILE A 127 14.30 -1.94 -5.87
C ILE A 127 13.77 -2.96 -4.86
N ASP A 128 13.33 -4.14 -5.30
CA ASP A 128 12.97 -5.26 -4.43
C ASP A 128 14.11 -5.61 -3.45
N VAL A 129 15.34 -5.74 -3.95
CA VAL A 129 16.53 -6.04 -3.15
C VAL A 129 16.86 -4.87 -2.23
N ALA A 130 16.79 -3.64 -2.75
CA ALA A 130 17.02 -2.44 -1.95
C ALA A 130 16.04 -2.31 -0.77
N LEU A 131 14.75 -2.58 -1.01
CA LEU A 131 13.71 -2.59 0.02
C LEU A 131 13.95 -3.69 1.06
N GLN A 132 14.39 -4.89 0.64
CA GLN A 132 14.77 -5.97 1.57
C GLN A 132 15.99 -5.61 2.43
N CYS A 133 16.98 -4.91 1.86
CA CYS A 133 18.13 -4.41 2.62
C CYS A 133 17.70 -3.40 3.69
N ALA A 134 16.83 -2.44 3.33
CA ALA A 134 16.28 -1.48 4.28
C ALA A 134 15.46 -2.17 5.39
N HIS A 135 14.56 -3.08 5.01
CA HIS A 135 13.76 -3.89 5.92
C HIS A 135 14.63 -4.62 6.96
N SER A 136 15.69 -5.28 6.50
CA SER A 136 16.61 -6.03 7.36
C SER A 136 17.33 -5.17 8.41
N VAL A 137 17.54 -3.89 8.11
CA VAL A 137 18.07 -2.92 9.08
C VAL A 137 16.99 -2.51 10.06
N LEU A 138 15.80 -2.15 9.57
CA LEU A 138 14.67 -1.72 10.39
C LEU A 138 14.23 -2.78 11.41
N GLU A 139 14.23 -4.06 11.05
CA GLU A 139 13.91 -5.17 11.97
C GLU A 139 14.86 -5.28 13.17
N LYS A 140 16.10 -4.81 13.03
CA LYS A 140 17.12 -4.82 14.10
C LYS A 140 17.07 -3.56 14.96
N MET A 141 16.33 -2.54 14.54
CA MET A 141 16.19 -1.30 15.30
C MET A 141 15.24 -1.49 16.48
N PRO A 142 15.31 -0.64 17.52
CA PRO A 142 14.33 -0.65 18.60
C PRO A 142 12.92 -0.51 18.07
N ALA A 143 11.99 -1.29 18.64
CA ALA A 143 10.58 -1.22 18.29
C ALA A 143 10.03 0.18 18.61
N SER A 144 9.63 0.91 17.57
CA SER A 144 8.90 2.16 17.67
C SER A 144 7.73 2.12 16.68
N PRO A 145 6.63 2.86 16.92
CA PRO A 145 5.52 2.91 15.97
C PRO A 145 5.98 3.33 14.56
N GLN A 146 6.93 4.25 14.49
CA GLN A 146 7.49 4.75 13.24
C GLN A 146 8.32 3.71 12.50
N ASN A 147 9.21 3.00 13.21
CA ASN A 147 10.00 1.92 12.62
C ASN A 147 9.09 0.79 12.13
N LYS A 148 8.05 0.45 12.89
CA LYS A 148 7.06 -0.56 12.48
C LYS A 148 6.39 -0.19 11.16
N ILE A 149 5.93 1.06 11.02
CA ILE A 149 5.31 1.55 9.77
C ILE A 149 6.27 1.42 8.59
N LEU A 150 7.54 1.81 8.77
CA LEU A 150 8.55 1.72 7.72
C LEU A 150 8.90 0.26 7.37
N THR A 151 9.01 -0.61 8.38
CA THR A 151 9.23 -2.05 8.20
C THR A 151 8.09 -2.65 7.39
N ASP A 152 6.84 -2.44 7.84
CA ASP A 152 5.65 -2.94 7.17
C ASP A 152 5.57 -2.40 5.73
N SER A 153 5.90 -1.13 5.49
CA SER A 153 5.90 -0.53 4.15
C SER A 153 6.95 -1.14 3.22
N CYS A 154 8.18 -1.36 3.70
CA CYS A 154 9.24 -2.02 2.92
C CYS A 154 8.86 -3.46 2.59
N PHE A 155 8.32 -4.19 3.58
CA PHE A 155 7.84 -5.56 3.40
C PHE A 155 6.71 -5.63 2.37
N GLN A 156 5.68 -4.79 2.54
CA GLN A 156 4.55 -4.73 1.63
C GLN A 156 5.00 -4.43 0.21
N MET A 157 5.73 -3.34 -0.03
CA MET A 157 6.17 -2.99 -1.38
C MET A 157 7.02 -4.10 -2.02
N SER A 158 7.96 -4.72 -1.28
CA SER A 158 8.82 -5.76 -1.83
C SER A 158 8.11 -7.09 -2.14
N PHE A 159 7.01 -7.40 -1.45
CA PHE A 159 6.38 -8.72 -1.53
C PHE A 159 5.01 -8.72 -2.22
N THR A 160 4.32 -7.58 -2.26
CA THR A 160 2.92 -7.50 -2.71
C THR A 160 2.73 -6.79 -4.05
N ALA A 161 3.80 -6.17 -4.56
CA ALA A 161 3.76 -5.36 -5.76
C ALA A 161 4.92 -5.73 -6.71
N GLY A 162 4.63 -6.29 -7.89
CA GLY A 162 5.62 -6.36 -8.98
C GLY A 162 6.02 -4.97 -9.51
N TRP A 163 5.16 -3.97 -9.30
CA TRP A 163 5.41 -2.58 -9.67
C TRP A 163 4.76 -1.59 -8.70
N VAL A 164 5.35 -0.39 -8.58
CA VAL A 164 4.81 0.71 -7.76
C VAL A 164 4.69 2.01 -8.55
N LEU A 165 3.92 2.97 -8.03
CA LEU A 165 3.92 4.34 -8.55
C LEU A 165 5.19 5.09 -8.11
N PRO A 166 5.73 6.03 -8.92
CA PRO A 166 6.88 6.83 -8.53
C PRO A 166 6.69 7.61 -7.23
N GLU A 167 5.48 8.10 -6.97
CA GLU A 167 5.15 8.85 -5.75
C GLU A 167 5.13 7.97 -4.50
N GLU A 168 4.68 6.72 -4.61
CA GLU A 168 4.70 5.74 -3.53
C GLU A 168 6.15 5.46 -3.12
N LEU A 169 7.00 5.16 -4.10
CA LEU A 169 8.41 4.88 -3.85
C LEU A 169 9.11 6.10 -3.25
N ALA A 170 8.90 7.30 -3.83
CA ALA A 170 9.49 8.52 -3.33
C ALA A 170 9.07 8.82 -1.89
N THR A 171 7.80 8.62 -1.54
CA THR A 171 7.30 8.83 -0.18
C THR A 171 7.99 7.91 0.82
N LEU A 172 8.14 6.63 0.48
CA LEU A 172 8.83 5.67 1.34
C LEU A 172 10.32 6.02 1.47
N THR A 173 11.02 6.25 0.36
CA THR A 173 12.47 6.51 0.39
C THR A 173 12.80 7.82 1.10
N ASN A 174 11.97 8.86 0.93
CA ASN A 174 12.12 10.11 1.68
C ASN A 174 11.88 9.89 3.17
N SER A 175 10.90 9.07 3.54
CA SER A 175 10.64 8.72 4.94
C SER A 175 11.81 7.94 5.54
N LEU A 176 12.38 6.98 4.81
CA LEU A 176 13.61 6.30 5.21
C LEU A 176 14.75 7.30 5.43
N ALA A 177 15.01 8.20 4.47
CA ALA A 177 16.12 9.16 4.54
C ALA A 177 16.03 10.10 5.75
N VAL A 178 14.82 10.56 6.09
CA VAL A 178 14.60 11.50 7.21
C VAL A 178 14.59 10.79 8.56
N GLN A 179 13.97 9.61 8.63
CA GLN A 179 13.63 8.98 9.91
C GLN A 179 14.67 7.92 10.31
N THR A 180 15.26 7.24 9.34
CA THR A 180 16.17 6.11 9.54
C THR A 180 17.32 6.13 8.52
N PRO A 181 18.27 7.07 8.64
CA PRO A 181 19.37 7.23 7.68
C PRO A 181 20.15 5.94 7.41
N ASP A 182 20.33 5.08 8.42
CA ASP A 182 20.99 3.79 8.26
C ASP A 182 20.22 2.82 7.35
N ALA A 183 18.89 2.78 7.47
CA ALA A 183 18.03 1.97 6.60
C ALA A 183 18.01 2.54 5.17
N TYR A 184 18.02 3.88 5.04
CA TYR A 184 18.15 4.53 3.73
C TYR A 184 19.51 4.25 3.07
N HIS A 185 20.61 4.25 3.83
CA HIS A 185 21.91 3.87 3.31
C HIS A 185 21.90 2.42 2.81
N ALA A 186 21.31 1.49 3.57
CA ALA A 186 21.16 0.11 3.14
C ALA A 186 20.31 -0.03 1.87
N TYR A 187 19.23 0.75 1.75
CA TYR A 187 18.44 0.86 0.51
C TYR A 187 19.33 1.26 -0.68
N VAL A 188 20.07 2.36 -0.56
CA VAL A 188 20.94 2.87 -1.63
C VAL A 188 22.04 1.86 -2.01
N GLU A 189 22.61 1.14 -1.04
CA GLU A 189 23.58 0.08 -1.32
C GLU A 189 22.94 -1.11 -2.07
N GLY A 190 21.69 -1.49 -1.74
CA GLY A 190 20.99 -2.59 -2.40
C GLY A 190 20.70 -2.34 -3.88
N LEU A 191 20.53 -1.07 -4.28
CA LEU A 191 20.39 -0.67 -5.70
C LEU A 191 21.66 -0.97 -6.52
N LYS A 192 22.83 -1.05 -5.89
CA LYS A 192 24.08 -1.32 -6.61
C LYS A 192 24.15 -2.79 -7.03
N PRO A 193 24.56 -3.10 -8.26
CA PRO A 193 24.82 -4.48 -8.66
C PRO A 193 25.94 -5.09 -7.81
N PRO A 194 25.90 -6.40 -7.50
CA PRO A 194 26.98 -7.07 -6.81
C PRO A 194 28.26 -6.88 -7.62
N ILE A 195 29.25 -6.24 -7.01
CA ILE A 195 30.58 -6.11 -7.61
C ILE A 195 31.09 -7.54 -7.78
N CYS A 196 31.33 -7.96 -9.03
CA CYS A 196 31.94 -9.25 -9.33
C CYS A 196 33.25 -9.37 -8.53
N ALA A 197 33.23 -10.15 -7.45
CA ALA A 197 34.44 -10.57 -6.78
C ALA A 197 35.25 -11.35 -7.81
N LYS A 198 36.42 -10.82 -8.20
CA LYS A 198 37.36 -11.55 -9.06
C LYS A 198 37.58 -12.93 -8.45
N PRO A 199 37.57 -14.01 -9.25
CA PRO A 199 37.84 -15.34 -8.71
C PRO A 199 39.21 -15.31 -8.04
N VAL A 200 39.22 -15.63 -6.75
CA VAL A 200 40.45 -15.81 -5.98
C VAL A 200 41.25 -16.89 -6.69
N GLN A 201 42.33 -16.49 -7.36
CA GLN A 201 43.29 -17.42 -7.92
C GLN A 201 43.82 -18.26 -6.76
N LYS A 202 43.48 -19.57 -6.76
CA LYS A 202 44.12 -20.54 -5.88
C LYS A 202 45.63 -20.46 -6.15
N THR A 203 46.38 -19.91 -5.20
CA THR A 203 47.83 -20.08 -5.14
C THR A 203 48.10 -21.58 -4.97
N SER A 204 48.60 -22.22 -6.02
CA SER A 204 49.16 -23.57 -5.92
C SER A 204 50.44 -23.48 -5.08
N GLU A 205 50.32 -23.78 -3.79
CA GLU A 205 51.48 -24.16 -2.99
C GLU A 205 51.99 -25.51 -3.51
N VAL A 206 53.09 -25.47 -4.26
CA VAL A 206 53.90 -26.64 -4.56
C VAL A 206 54.73 -26.92 -3.32
N TRP A 207 54.22 -27.79 -2.44
CA TRP A 207 55.02 -28.39 -1.38
C TRP A 207 55.94 -29.42 -2.03
N GLY A 208 57.25 -29.18 -1.94
CA GLY A 208 58.26 -30.16 -2.28
C GLY A 208 58.28 -31.29 -1.25
N ALA A 209 58.30 -32.52 -1.73
CA ALA A 209 58.74 -33.67 -0.96
C ALA A 209 59.31 -34.76 -1.89
N HIS A 210 60.54 -35.17 -1.55
CA HIS A 210 61.36 -36.29 -2.01
C HIS A 210 62.32 -36.06 -3.17
#